data_AF-A0A1T4VQK1-F1
#
_entry.id   AF-A0A1T4VQK1-F1
#
_cell.length_a   1.000
_cell.length_b   1.000
_cell.length_c   1.000
_cell.angle_alpha   90.00
_cell.angle_beta   90.00
_cell.angle_gamma   90.00
#
_symmetry.space_group_name_H-M   'P 1'
#
loop_
_entity.id
_entity.type
_entity.pdbx_description
1 polymer ?
#
loop_
_entity_poly.entity_id
_entity_poly.type
_entity_poly.pdbx_seq_one_letter_code
_entity_poly.pdbx_strand_id
1 'polypeptide(L)' 'MAVHHGGKVGAAAKKLATKSTSKATKSKSGKTLANHKAKYHK' A
#
# COMPACT_ATOMS: atom_id res chain seq x y z
N MET A 1 13.71 12.86 14.85
CA MET A 1 13.86 11.89 13.73
C MET A 1 12.64 12.01 12.85
N ALA A 2 12.80 12.21 11.54
CA ALA A 2 11.65 12.25 10.63
C ALA A 2 11.11 10.82 10.45
N VAL A 3 9.93 10.55 10.99
CA VAL A 3 9.27 9.27 10.78
C VAL A 3 8.66 9.30 9.37
N HIS A 4 9.28 8.57 8.45
CA HIS A 4 8.77 8.45 7.08
C HIS A 4 7.62 7.44 7.06
N HIS A 5 6.39 7.93 6.99
CA HIS A 5 5.16 7.11 6.98
C HIS A 5 4.89 6.39 5.64
N GLY A 6 5.90 6.33 4.75
CA GLY A 6 5.82 5.70 3.42
C GLY A 6 4.82 6.34 2.44
N GLY A 7 4.22 7.49 2.79
CA GLY A 7 3.28 8.22 1.93
C GLY A 7 2.15 7.33 1.40
N LYS A 8 1.81 7.50 0.12
CA LYS A 8 0.74 6.72 -0.55
C LYS A 8 0.98 5.20 -0.50
N VAL A 9 2.21 4.75 -0.72
CA VAL A 9 2.55 3.32 -0.81
C VAL A 9 2.58 2.69 0.59
N GLY A 10 3.15 3.39 1.57
CA GLY A 10 3.13 2.98 2.98
C GLY A 10 1.72 2.89 3.55
N ALA A 11 0.84 3.84 3.22
CA ALA A 11 -0.57 3.77 3.61
C ALA A 11 -1.29 2.56 2.98
N ALA A 12 -1.00 2.23 1.72
CA ALA A 12 -1.56 1.04 1.06
C ALA A 12 -1.04 -0.27 1.70
N ALA A 13 0.26 -0.34 2.02
CA ALA A 13 0.85 -1.48 2.70
C ALA A 13 0.24 -1.69 4.09
N LYS A 14 0.10 -0.60 4.87
CA LYS A 14 -0.57 -0.64 6.18
C LYS A 14 -1.99 -1.18 6.06
N LYS A 15 -2.78 -0.67 5.10
CA LYS A 15 -4.16 -1.13 4.86
C LYS A 15 -4.25 -2.60 4.47
N LEU A 16 -3.26 -3.15 3.79
CA LEU A 16 -3.22 -4.59 3.48
C LEU A 16 -2.91 -5.44 4.72
N ALA A 17 -2.01 -4.98 5.57
CA ALA A 17 -1.63 -5.67 6.79
C ALA A 17 -2.74 -5.67 7.86
N THR A 18 -3.62 -4.66 7.85
CA THR A 18 -4.72 -4.57 8.82
C THR A 18 -5.80 -5.64 8.56
N LYS A 19 -6.15 -6.40 9.59
CA LYS A 19 -7.14 -7.50 9.48
C LYS A 19 -8.55 -7.00 9.17
N SER A 20 -9.00 -5.92 9.80
CA SER A 20 -10.37 -5.38 9.73
C SER A 20 -10.69 -4.54 8.48
N THR A 21 -9.78 -4.41 7.52
CA THR A 21 -10.09 -3.67 6.28
C THR A 21 -10.92 -4.50 5.32
N SER A 22 -11.90 -3.84 4.68
CA SER A 22 -12.79 -4.46 3.71
C SER A 22 -12.07 -5.01 2.47
N LYS A 23 -12.70 -5.99 1.81
CA LYS A 23 -12.19 -6.60 0.55
C LYS A 23 -11.88 -5.55 -0.51
N ALA A 24 -12.78 -4.58 -0.71
CA ALA A 24 -12.60 -3.52 -1.70
C ALA A 24 -11.35 -2.67 -1.40
N THR A 25 -11.14 -2.31 -0.12
CA THR A 25 -9.96 -1.55 0.30
C THR A 25 -8.66 -2.34 0.12
N LYS A 26 -8.66 -3.65 0.43
CA LYS A 26 -7.51 -4.53 0.19
C LYS A 26 -7.16 -4.65 -1.29
N SER A 27 -8.17 -4.85 -2.15
CA SER A 27 -7.98 -4.94 -3.60
C SER A 27 -7.36 -3.66 -4.18
N LYS A 28 -7.89 -2.48 -3.81
CA LYS A 28 -7.37 -1.18 -4.27
C LYS A 28 -5.94 -0.91 -3.77
N SER A 29 -5.65 -1.33 -2.53
CA SER A 29 -4.30 -1.23 -1.96
C SER A 29 -3.32 -2.15 -2.69
N GLY A 30 -3.71 -3.39 -2.98
CA GLY A 30 -2.90 -4.34 -3.77
C GLY A 30 -2.53 -3.81 -5.15
N LYS A 31 -3.50 -3.24 -5.89
CA LYS A 31 -3.23 -2.56 -7.17
C LYS A 31 -2.24 -1.42 -7.04
N THR A 32 -2.30 -0.65 -5.95
CA THR A 32 -1.38 0.46 -5.71
C THR A 32 0.07 -0.03 -5.55
N LEU A 33 0.29 -1.13 -4.81
CA LEU A 33 1.61 -1.73 -4.65
C LEU A 33 2.13 -2.37 -5.95
N ALA A 34 1.28 -3.10 -6.67
CA ALA A 34 1.65 -3.73 -7.94
C ALA A 34 2.09 -2.67 -8.97
N ASN A 35 1.33 -1.58 -9.09
CA ASN A 35 1.66 -0.48 -9.99
C ASN A 35 2.97 0.22 -9.60
N HIS A 36 3.21 0.41 -8.29
CA HIS A 36 4.47 0.95 -7.81
C HIS A 36 5.66 0.06 -8.18
N LYS A 37 5.53 -1.26 -7.94
CA LYS A 37 6.57 -2.23 -8.30
C LYS A 37 6.85 -2.22 -9.80
N ALA A 38 5.80 -2.29 -10.63
CA ALA A 38 5.93 -2.27 -12.09
C ALA A 38 6.55 -0.97 -12.64
N LYS A 39 6.31 0.17 -11.97
CA LYS A 39 6.83 1.47 -12.41
C LYS A 39 8.27 1.72 -11.98
N TYR A 40 8.62 1.36 -10.74
CA TYR A 40 9.88 1.79 -10.12
C TYR A 40 10.87 0.65 -9.85
N HIS A 41 10.45 -0.62 -9.92
CA HIS A 41 11.27 -1.78 -9.53
C HIS A 41 11.14 -2.92 -10.55
N LYS A 42 11.31 -2.62 -11.85
CA LYS A 42 11.26 -3.63 -12.92
C LYS A 42 12.27 -4.75 -12.71
#